data_AF-T1CLD6-F1
#
_entry.id   AF-T1CLD6-F1
#
_cell.length_a   1.000
_cell.length_b   1.000
_cell.length_c   1.000
_cell.angle_alpha   90.00
_cell.angle_beta   90.00
_cell.angle_gamma   90.00
#
_symmetry.space_group_name_H-M   'P 1'
#
loop_
_entity.id
_entity.type
_entity.pdbx_description
1 polymer ?
#
loop_
_entity_poly.entity_id
_entity_poly.type
_entity_poly.pdbx_seq_one_letter_code
_entity_poly.pdbx_strand_id
1 'polypeptide(L)'
;ARGRCGSSDLLLALGLPVDRNVAFARACYDRERLAFLHAPLFHPVLARLADARRILGVPTVLNRLGPLAHPAGVTRQVTGVPTPGDTGPTAAALRALGVRRGVTMASADGRDEFSPRRTTHAVFWSGSSVRRRRIDPSRFLLGDERTGSWAALPPADAAEETDRIFA
;
A
#
# COMPACT_ATOMS: atom_id res chain seq x y z
N ALA A 1 -13.98 -0.65 -1.37
CA ALA A 1 -14.32 -1.00 -2.76
C ALA A 1 -13.19 -1.86 -3.32
N ARG A 2 -13.47 -2.92 -4.10
CA ARG A 2 -12.43 -3.52 -4.94
C ARG A 2 -12.03 -2.44 -5.95
N GLY A 3 -10.86 -1.85 -5.79
CA GLY A 3 -10.30 -0.92 -6.77
C GLY A 3 -10.18 -1.64 -8.11
N ARG A 4 -10.54 -0.97 -9.20
CA ARG A 4 -10.51 -1.54 -10.56
C ARG A 4 -9.10 -1.89 -11.04
N CYS A 5 -8.07 -1.44 -10.32
CA CYS A 5 -6.67 -1.65 -10.61
C CYS A 5 -5.89 -1.72 -9.28
N GLY A 6 -5.18 -2.83 -9.03
CA GLY A 6 -4.17 -2.93 -7.99
C GLY A 6 -2.77 -2.62 -8.53
N SER A 7 -1.77 -2.55 -7.66
CA SER A 7 -0.39 -2.23 -8.07
C SER A 7 0.21 -3.26 -9.05
N SER A 8 -0.13 -4.55 -8.93
CA SER A 8 0.28 -5.55 -9.92
C SER A 8 -0.37 -5.34 -11.27
N ASP A 9 -1.66 -5.00 -11.30
CA ASP A 9 -2.41 -4.78 -12.54
C ASP A 9 -1.85 -3.56 -13.29
N LEU A 10 -1.54 -2.47 -12.57
CA LEU A 10 -0.90 -1.28 -13.13
C LEU A 10 0.47 -1.61 -13.75
N LEU A 11 1.33 -2.30 -13.00
CA LEU A 11 2.68 -2.60 -13.49
C LEU A 11 2.65 -3.52 -14.72
N LEU A 12 1.71 -4.48 -14.77
CA LEU A 12 1.49 -5.30 -15.95
C LEU A 12 0.96 -4.49 -17.15
N ALA A 13 0.06 -3.53 -16.92
CA ALA A 13 -0.43 -2.62 -17.96
C ALA A 13 0.69 -1.72 -18.52
N LEU A 14 1.67 -1.35 -17.69
CA LEU A 14 2.92 -0.67 -18.09
C LEU A 14 3.93 -1.60 -18.78
N GLY A 15 3.60 -2.87 -19.01
CA GLY A 15 4.47 -3.84 -19.66
C GLY A 15 5.56 -4.44 -18.77
N LEU A 16 5.49 -4.25 -17.45
CA LEU A 16 6.47 -4.80 -16.50
C LEU A 16 6.03 -6.21 -16.05
N PRO A 17 6.83 -7.27 -16.31
CA PRO A 17 6.43 -8.67 -16.06
C PRO A 17 6.65 -9.07 -14.59
N VAL A 18 5.96 -8.38 -13.68
CA VAL A 18 6.16 -8.47 -12.22
C VAL A 18 5.61 -9.75 -11.57
N ASP A 19 4.83 -10.53 -12.31
CA ASP A 19 4.21 -11.80 -11.92
C ASP A 19 5.02 -13.04 -12.37
N ARG A 20 6.15 -12.84 -13.05
CA ARG A 20 6.94 -13.90 -13.69
C ARG A 20 7.42 -14.98 -12.71
N ASN A 21 8.30 -14.63 -11.77
CA ASN A 21 8.78 -15.52 -10.70
C ASN A 21 9.66 -14.76 -9.68
N VAL A 22 9.96 -15.42 -8.56
CA VAL A 22 10.81 -14.86 -7.48
C VAL A 22 12.23 -14.53 -7.97
N ALA A 23 12.80 -15.32 -8.87
CA ALA A 23 14.15 -15.09 -9.39
C ALA A 23 14.24 -13.80 -10.21
N PHE A 24 13.21 -13.47 -10.98
CA PHE A 24 13.10 -12.21 -11.71
C PHE A 24 13.05 -11.02 -10.74
N ALA A 25 12.21 -11.08 -9.71
CA ALA A 25 12.13 -10.02 -8.70
C ALA A 25 13.50 -9.79 -8.01
N ARG A 26 14.22 -10.87 -7.72
CA ARG A 26 15.58 -10.80 -7.18
C ARG A 26 16.57 -10.15 -8.14
N ALA A 27 16.57 -10.55 -9.41
CA ALA A 27 17.45 -9.96 -10.43
C ALA A 27 17.18 -8.45 -10.61
N CYS A 28 15.91 -8.02 -10.58
CA CYS A 28 15.55 -6.61 -10.58
C CYS A 28 16.15 -5.88 -9.37
N TYR A 29 16.05 -6.44 -8.16
CA TYR A 29 16.63 -5.82 -6.98
C TYR A 29 18.16 -5.74 -7.04
N ASP A 30 18.82 -6.79 -7.51
CA ASP A 30 20.27 -6.85 -7.60
C ASP A 30 20.82 -5.81 -8.59
N ARG A 31 20.09 -5.54 -9.68
CA ARG A 31 20.48 -4.58 -10.72
C ARG A 31 20.01 -3.14 -10.45
N GLU A 32 18.72 -2.96 -10.16
CA GLU A 32 18.06 -1.64 -10.08
C GLU A 32 17.91 -1.13 -8.65
N ARG A 33 18.21 -1.97 -7.65
CA ARG A 33 17.89 -1.70 -6.23
C ARG A 33 16.39 -1.50 -5.97
N LEU A 34 15.55 -1.97 -6.90
CA LEU A 34 14.11 -1.90 -6.87
C LEU A 34 13.53 -3.25 -7.32
N ALA A 35 12.53 -3.75 -6.60
CA ALA A 35 11.80 -4.94 -7.00
C ALA A 35 10.35 -4.87 -6.55
N PHE A 36 9.45 -5.38 -7.39
CA PHE A 36 8.07 -5.61 -7.04
C PHE A 36 7.88 -7.06 -6.59
N LEU A 37 7.31 -7.25 -5.40
CA LEU A 37 7.09 -8.57 -4.83
C LEU A 37 5.62 -8.94 -4.99
N HIS A 38 5.28 -9.60 -6.11
CA HIS A 38 3.91 -10.00 -6.39
C HIS A 38 3.42 -11.04 -5.36
N ALA A 39 2.48 -10.65 -4.52
CA ALA A 39 2.10 -11.39 -3.31
C ALA A 39 1.76 -12.88 -3.53
N PRO A 40 1.05 -13.30 -4.61
CA PRO A 40 0.82 -14.71 -4.91
C PRO A 40 2.08 -15.57 -5.03
N LEU A 41 3.20 -15.01 -5.52
CA LEU A 41 4.47 -15.74 -5.65
C LEU A 41 5.14 -16.00 -4.29
N PHE A 42 4.96 -15.08 -3.34
CA PHE A 42 5.64 -15.12 -2.03
C PHE A 42 4.78 -15.71 -0.92
N HIS A 43 3.46 -15.77 -1.11
CA HIS A 43 2.52 -16.29 -0.11
C HIS A 43 1.58 -17.35 -0.71
N PRO A 44 2.10 -18.44 -1.29
CA PRO A 44 1.28 -19.45 -1.98
C PRO A 44 0.24 -20.12 -1.07
N VAL A 45 0.52 -20.19 0.23
CA VAL A 45 -0.44 -20.72 1.23
C VAL A 45 -1.69 -19.84 1.33
N LEU A 46 -1.59 -18.53 1.11
CA LEU A 46 -2.75 -17.64 1.13
C LEU A 46 -3.72 -17.93 -0.02
N ALA A 47 -3.23 -18.46 -1.15
CA ALA A 47 -4.09 -18.88 -2.25
C ALA A 47 -5.02 -20.04 -1.82
N ARG A 48 -4.54 -20.95 -0.97
CA ARG A 48 -5.35 -22.04 -0.41
C ARG A 48 -6.50 -21.54 0.49
N LEU A 49 -6.39 -20.32 1.00
CA LEU A 49 -7.42 -19.69 1.83
C LEU A 49 -8.43 -18.88 1.01
N ALA A 50 -8.24 -18.75 -0.31
CA ALA A 50 -9.08 -17.90 -1.15
C ALA A 50 -10.56 -18.35 -1.15
N ASP A 51 -10.82 -19.65 -1.28
CA ASP A 51 -12.19 -20.18 -1.27
C ASP A 51 -12.88 -20.00 0.09
N ALA A 52 -12.18 -20.29 1.18
CA ALA A 52 -12.71 -20.05 2.52
C ALA A 52 -13.07 -18.57 2.75
N ARG A 53 -12.22 -17.65 2.27
CA ARG A 53 -12.49 -16.20 2.33
C ARG A 53 -13.69 -15.79 1.49
N ARG A 54 -13.85 -16.40 0.30
CA ARG A 54 -15.00 -16.15 -0.58
C ARG A 54 -16.31 -16.62 0.05
N ILE A 55 -16.30 -17.78 0.70
CA ILE A 55 -17.46 -18.33 1.42
C ILE A 55 -17.83 -17.44 2.61
N LEU A 56 -16.84 -17.00 3.40
CA LEU A 56 -17.09 -16.13 4.55
C LEU A 56 -17.68 -14.76 4.16
N GLY A 57 -17.27 -14.20 3.02
CA GLY A 57 -17.84 -12.95 2.47
C GLY A 57 -17.62 -11.69 3.31
N VAL A 58 -16.97 -11.80 4.48
CA VAL A 58 -16.74 -10.70 5.43
C VAL A 58 -15.24 -10.42 5.62
N PRO A 59 -14.84 -9.18 5.97
CA PRO A 59 -13.46 -8.88 6.34
C PRO A 59 -13.01 -9.71 7.56
N THR A 60 -11.80 -10.27 7.49
CA THR A 60 -11.18 -11.04 8.58
C THR A 60 -9.84 -10.44 8.97
N VAL A 61 -9.17 -11.02 9.96
CA VAL A 61 -7.78 -10.64 10.29
C VAL A 61 -6.84 -10.75 9.08
N LEU A 62 -7.13 -11.65 8.13
CA LEU A 62 -6.33 -11.81 6.90
C LEU A 62 -6.32 -10.55 6.03
N ASN A 63 -7.35 -9.70 6.11
CA ASN A 63 -7.39 -8.43 5.39
C ASN A 63 -6.37 -7.42 5.92
N ARG A 64 -5.89 -7.59 7.16
CA ARG A 64 -4.87 -6.74 7.80
C ARG A 64 -3.45 -7.31 7.67
N LEU A 65 -3.30 -8.56 7.24
CA LEU A 65 -2.00 -9.23 7.19
C LEU A 65 -1.10 -8.76 6.05
N GLY A 66 -1.66 -8.27 4.94
CA GLY A 66 -0.90 -7.85 3.76
C GLY A 66 0.33 -7.00 4.09
N PRO A 67 0.17 -5.83 4.74
CA PRO A 67 1.32 -5.01 5.12
C PRO A 67 2.19 -5.61 6.24
N LEU A 68 1.67 -6.53 7.05
CA LEU A 68 2.42 -7.14 8.16
C LEU A 68 3.34 -8.27 7.70
N ALA A 69 3.10 -8.84 6.52
CA ALA A 69 3.78 -10.04 6.03
C ALA A 69 4.77 -9.76 4.90
N HIS A 70 5.44 -8.59 4.89
CA HIS A 70 6.38 -8.24 3.81
C HIS A 70 7.51 -9.30 3.69
N PRO A 71 7.65 -9.99 2.55
CA PRO A 71 8.50 -11.18 2.45
C PRO A 71 10.01 -10.88 2.57
N ALA A 72 10.43 -9.65 2.29
CA ALA A 72 11.84 -9.24 2.42
C ALA A 72 12.25 -8.73 3.82
N GLY A 73 11.37 -8.78 4.83
CA GLY A 73 11.73 -8.35 6.20
C GLY A 73 12.19 -6.88 6.28
N VAL A 74 11.48 -5.98 5.60
CA VAL A 74 11.88 -4.57 5.50
C VAL A 74 11.89 -3.88 6.87
N THR A 75 12.90 -3.07 7.13
CA THR A 75 13.01 -2.32 8.39
C THR A 75 12.36 -0.94 8.30
N ARG A 76 11.87 -0.55 7.11
CA ARG A 76 11.23 0.73 6.83
C ARG A 76 9.97 0.53 5.99
N GLN A 77 8.85 1.11 6.40
CA GLN A 77 7.58 0.87 5.71
C GLN A 77 6.60 2.04 5.81
N VAL A 78 5.94 2.35 4.70
CA VAL A 78 4.74 3.21 4.62
C VAL A 78 3.54 2.27 4.47
N THR A 79 2.49 2.46 5.26
CA THR A 79 1.37 1.51 5.30
C THR A 79 0.04 2.22 5.42
N GLY A 80 -0.75 2.08 4.36
CA GLY A 80 -2.17 2.38 4.41
C GLY A 80 -2.95 1.43 5.30
N VAL A 81 -3.94 1.93 6.02
CA VAL A 81 -4.89 1.12 6.78
C VAL A 81 -6.33 1.55 6.50
N PRO A 82 -7.33 0.68 6.71
CA PRO A 82 -8.71 0.97 6.29
C PRO A 82 -9.36 2.16 7.01
N THR A 83 -9.05 2.36 8.29
CA THR A 83 -9.65 3.43 9.09
C THR A 83 -8.61 4.14 9.97
N PRO A 84 -8.85 5.40 10.37
CA PRO A 84 -7.99 6.10 11.33
C PRO A 84 -7.73 5.32 12.63
N GLY A 85 -8.71 4.53 13.09
CA GLY A 85 -8.59 3.69 14.28
C GLY A 85 -7.59 2.54 14.12
N ASP A 86 -7.39 2.02 12.91
CA ASP A 86 -6.46 0.92 12.63
C ASP A 86 -4.99 1.38 12.62
N THR A 87 -4.70 2.68 12.57
CA THR A 87 -3.32 3.20 12.44
C THR A 87 -2.45 2.82 13.65
N GLY A 88 -2.93 3.06 14.86
CA GLY A 88 -2.22 2.73 16.09
C GLY A 88 -1.91 1.23 16.25
N PRO A 89 -2.91 0.34 16.19
CA PRO A 89 -2.71 -1.10 16.27
C PRO A 89 -1.75 -1.64 15.20
N THR A 90 -1.88 -1.18 13.95
CA THR A 90 -1.01 -1.61 12.85
C THR A 90 0.44 -1.14 13.06
N ALA A 91 0.64 0.10 13.53
CA ALA A 91 1.98 0.59 13.85
C ALA A 91 2.62 -0.21 14.99
N ALA A 92 1.84 -0.59 16.01
CA ALA A 92 2.33 -1.43 17.10
C ALA A 92 2.75 -2.82 16.59
N ALA A 93 1.94 -3.44 15.73
CA ALA A 93 2.25 -4.74 15.12
C ALA A 93 3.52 -4.68 14.26
N LEU A 94 3.64 -3.70 13.36
CA LEU A 94 4.83 -3.52 12.52
C LEU A 94 6.10 -3.33 13.35
N ARG A 95 6.02 -2.56 14.44
CA ARG A 95 7.15 -2.36 15.36
C ARG A 95 7.55 -3.66 16.07
N ALA A 96 6.58 -4.45 16.52
CA ALA A 96 6.83 -5.75 17.14
C ALA A 96 7.46 -6.75 16.14
N LEU A 97 7.12 -6.64 14.85
CA LEU A 97 7.70 -7.44 13.76
C LEU A 97 9.07 -6.92 13.28
N GLY A 98 9.63 -5.89 13.90
CA GLY A 98 10.99 -5.41 13.61
C GLY A 98 11.08 -4.24 12.62
N VAL A 99 9.96 -3.65 12.18
CA VAL A 99 9.98 -2.43 11.36
C VAL A 99 10.40 -1.25 12.23
N ARG A 100 11.63 -0.76 12.04
CA ARG A 100 12.28 0.24 12.89
C ARG A 100 11.83 1.67 12.62
N ARG A 101 11.42 1.98 11.39
CA ARG A 101 10.93 3.31 11.00
C ARG A 101 9.75 3.17 10.05
N GLY A 102 8.72 3.98 10.23
CA GLY A 102 7.60 3.89 9.31
C GLY A 102 6.48 4.86 9.62
N VAL A 103 5.42 4.72 8.83
CA VAL A 103 4.16 5.42 9.02
C VAL A 103 3.01 4.50 8.70
N THR A 104 1.98 4.52 9.54
CA THR A 104 0.66 4.00 9.19
C THR A 104 -0.28 5.17 8.99
N MET A 105 -1.05 5.19 7.90
CA MET A 105 -1.97 6.28 7.61
C MET A 105 -3.35 5.82 7.15
N ALA A 106 -4.34 6.65 7.45
CA ALA A 106 -5.68 6.57 6.88
C ALA A 106 -6.28 7.97 6.76
N SER A 107 -6.86 8.26 5.60
CA SER A 107 -7.49 9.54 5.32
C SER A 107 -8.95 9.59 5.78
N ALA A 108 -9.43 10.80 6.07
CA ALA A 108 -10.81 11.02 6.51
C ALA A 108 -11.85 10.81 5.38
N ASP A 109 -11.43 10.73 4.12
CA ASP A 109 -12.25 10.28 2.98
C ASP A 109 -12.18 8.77 2.73
N GLY A 110 -11.63 7.99 3.67
CA GLY A 110 -11.70 6.53 3.64
C GLY A 110 -10.68 5.84 2.74
N ARG A 111 -9.60 6.53 2.38
CA ARG A 111 -8.44 5.97 1.65
C ARG A 111 -7.34 5.58 2.62
N ASP A 112 -6.63 4.54 2.25
CA ASP A 112 -5.42 4.06 2.89
C ASP A 112 -4.15 4.79 2.38
N GLU A 113 -4.33 5.99 1.81
CA GLU A 113 -3.28 6.86 1.27
C GLU A 113 -3.35 8.25 1.91
N PHE A 114 -2.32 9.08 1.67
CA PHE A 114 -2.40 10.50 2.00
C PHE A 114 -3.40 11.17 1.06
N SER A 115 -4.48 11.73 1.63
CA SER A 115 -5.49 12.40 0.82
C SER A 115 -5.04 13.81 0.44
N PRO A 116 -5.15 14.21 -0.83
CA PRO A 116 -4.97 15.60 -1.24
C PRO A 116 -6.15 16.49 -0.82
N ARG A 117 -7.28 15.89 -0.43
CA ARG A 117 -8.53 16.63 -0.19
C ARG A 117 -8.88 16.77 1.28
N ARG A 118 -8.67 15.71 2.05
CA ARG A 118 -9.08 15.60 3.45
C ARG A 118 -7.91 15.34 4.36
N THR A 119 -8.12 15.62 5.64
CA THR A 119 -7.14 15.32 6.69
C THR A 119 -6.74 13.84 6.67
N THR A 120 -5.44 13.58 6.78
CA THR A 120 -4.90 12.23 6.95
C THR A 120 -4.46 12.00 8.39
N HIS A 121 -4.95 10.93 9.02
CA HIS A 121 -4.49 10.48 10.33
C HIS A 121 -3.29 9.57 10.15
N ALA A 122 -2.18 9.88 10.81
CA ALA A 122 -0.95 9.13 10.67
C ALA A 122 -0.27 8.88 12.01
N VAL A 123 0.36 7.71 12.13
CA VAL A 123 1.26 7.36 13.23
C VAL A 123 2.64 7.13 12.65
N PHE A 124 3.56 8.06 12.92
CA PHE A 124 4.96 7.95 12.53
C PHE A 124 5.78 7.33 13.66
N TRP A 125 6.76 6.51 13.32
CA TRP A 125 7.75 6.04 14.29
C TRP A 125 9.15 5.98 13.74
N SER A 126 10.13 6.11 14.63
CA SER A 126 11.55 5.86 14.38
C SER A 126 12.21 5.40 15.68
N GLY A 127 12.56 4.12 15.75
CA GLY A 127 13.03 3.48 16.98
C GLY A 127 11.96 3.48 18.09
N SER A 128 12.30 4.08 19.23
CA SER A 128 11.38 4.25 20.37
C SER A 128 10.42 5.43 20.20
N SER A 129 10.72 6.40 19.33
CA SER A 129 9.88 7.58 19.13
C SER A 129 8.64 7.24 18.31
N VAL A 130 7.45 7.56 18.84
CA VAL A 130 6.17 7.40 18.17
C VAL A 130 5.40 8.73 18.23
N ARG A 131 4.88 9.18 17.08
CA ARG A 131 4.18 10.46 16.95
C ARG A 131 2.89 10.29 16.17
N ARG A 132 1.76 10.63 16.81
CA ARG A 132 0.47 10.77 16.12
C ARG A 132 0.38 12.15 15.47
N ARG A 133 -0.14 12.19 14.24
CA ARG A 133 -0.31 13.42 13.45
C ARG A 133 -1.64 13.41 12.73
N ARG A 134 -2.22 14.61 12.60
CA ARG A 134 -3.26 14.92 11.62
C ARG A 134 -2.61 15.80 10.57
N ILE A 135 -2.57 15.32 9.34
CA ILE A 135 -1.95 16.01 8.21
C ILE A 135 -3.06 16.66 7.41
N ASP A 136 -3.03 17.99 7.38
CA ASP A 136 -3.91 18.79 6.55
C ASP A 136 -3.22 19.02 5.19
N PRO A 137 -3.80 18.52 4.07
CA PRO A 137 -3.18 18.67 2.76
C PRO A 137 -3.03 20.13 2.32
N SER A 138 -3.83 21.06 2.84
CA SER A 138 -3.71 22.49 2.52
C SER A 138 -2.37 23.12 2.93
N ARG A 139 -1.61 22.46 3.80
CA ARG A 139 -0.27 22.89 4.20
C ARG A 139 0.82 22.50 3.22
N PHE A 140 0.51 21.62 2.26
CA PHE A 140 1.47 21.00 1.35
C PHE A 140 1.07 21.15 -0.12
N LEU A 141 -0.23 21.30 -0.40
CA LEU A 141 -0.79 21.35 -1.75
C LEU A 141 -1.56 22.64 -1.97
N LEU A 142 -1.43 23.19 -3.17
CA LEU A 142 -2.19 24.34 -3.67
C LEU A 142 -3.66 23.96 -3.90
N GLY A 143 -4.53 24.97 -4.03
CA GLY A 143 -5.98 24.75 -4.12
C GLY A 143 -6.38 23.89 -5.32
N ASP A 144 -5.77 24.13 -6.48
CA ASP A 144 -5.94 23.41 -7.74
C ASP A 144 -5.41 21.97 -7.67
N GLU A 145 -4.27 21.74 -7.03
CA GLU A 145 -3.69 20.40 -6.80
C GLU A 145 -4.59 19.50 -5.92
N ARG A 146 -5.53 20.11 -5.20
CA ARG A 146 -6.51 19.40 -4.36
C ARG A 146 -7.83 19.14 -5.09
N THR A 147 -8.01 19.72 -6.27
CA THR A 147 -9.13 19.44 -7.19
C THR A 147 -8.78 18.30 -8.15
N GLY A 148 -9.77 17.66 -8.79
CA GLY A 148 -9.53 16.53 -9.72
C GLY A 148 -10.01 15.15 -9.24
N SER A 149 -10.27 14.23 -10.17
CA SER A 149 -10.85 12.91 -9.85
C SER A 149 -9.78 11.92 -9.40
N TRP A 150 -9.81 11.53 -8.12
CA TRP A 150 -8.96 10.48 -7.55
C TRP A 150 -9.68 9.13 -7.52
N ALA A 151 -10.57 8.89 -8.49
CA ALA A 151 -11.31 7.65 -8.59
C ALA A 151 -10.38 6.51 -9.03
N ALA A 152 -10.72 5.28 -8.68
CA ALA A 152 -9.98 4.12 -9.17
C ALA A 152 -10.11 4.02 -10.69
N LEU A 153 -8.98 4.08 -11.39
CA LEU A 153 -8.89 3.89 -12.83
C LEU A 153 -8.80 2.40 -13.18
N PRO A 154 -9.30 1.97 -14.36
CA PRO A 154 -8.89 0.70 -14.97
C PRO A 154 -7.38 0.65 -15.20
N PRO A 155 -6.77 -0.55 -15.33
CA PRO A 155 -5.31 -0.66 -15.48
C PRO A 155 -4.72 0.10 -16.66
N ALA A 156 -5.39 0.12 -17.83
CA ALA A 156 -4.93 0.85 -19.01
C ALA A 156 -4.90 2.36 -18.77
N ASP A 157 -6.02 2.94 -18.33
CA ASP A 157 -6.12 4.37 -18.01
C ASP A 157 -5.15 4.77 -16.89
N ALA A 158 -4.92 3.88 -15.91
CA ALA A 158 -3.95 4.10 -14.84
C ALA A 158 -2.50 4.12 -15.37
N ALA A 159 -2.20 3.30 -16.38
CA ALA A 159 -0.90 3.31 -17.05
C ALA A 159 -0.68 4.60 -17.86
N GLU A 160 -1.67 5.03 -18.64
CA GLU A 160 -1.62 6.31 -19.37
C GLU A 160 -1.43 7.51 -18.44
N GLU A 161 -2.18 7.55 -17.33
CA GLU A 161 -2.02 8.60 -16.32
C GLU A 161 -0.65 8.54 -15.63
N THR A 162 -0.10 7.34 -15.45
CA THR A 162 1.26 7.17 -14.92
C THR A 162 2.29 7.76 -15.88
N ASP A 163 2.20 7.45 -17.18
CA ASP A 163 3.09 8.03 -18.20
C ASP A 163 2.97 9.55 -18.24
N ARG A 164 1.75 10.10 -18.12
CA ARG A 164 1.52 11.55 -18.03
C ARG A 164 2.17 12.20 -16.81
N ILE A 165 2.18 11.51 -15.66
CA ILE A 165 2.80 12.01 -14.42
C ILE A 165 4.33 12.03 -14.52
N PHE A 166 4.92 11.08 -15.26
CA PHE A 166 6.37 10.94 -15.39
C PHE A 166 6.97 11.63 -16.63
N ALA A 167 6.14 12.13 -17.55
CA ALA A 167 6.56 12.93 -18.71
C ALA A 167 7.04 14.34 -18.31
#